data_AF-A0A8R7PKD8-F1
#
_entry.id   AF-A0A8R7PKD8-F1
#
_cell.length_a   1.000
_cell.length_b   1.000
_cell.length_c   1.000
_cell.angle_alpha   90.00
_cell.angle_beta   90.00
_cell.angle_gamma   90.00
#
_symmetry.space_group_name_H-M   'P 1'
#
loop_
_entity.id
_entity.type
_entity.pdbx_description
1 polymer ?
#
loop_
_entity_poly.entity_id
_entity_poly.type
_entity_poly.pdbx_seq_one_letter_code
_entity_poly.pdbx_strand_id
1 'polypeptide(L)'
;MESTSTTVPSIVVYVTVPNREAGKKLSASIISEKLAACVNIVPGIESVYWWEGKEGRMSHISRNGVRRWMVPSVGAGGPWSRATFLTMKLLYMGCLTNPLQKYIYLVALHNLLIPQVQTDAEELLIIKTRESLLNALTEHVKANHEYDVPEVIALPISGGNLKYLEWLKNSTREK
;
A
#
# COMPACT_ATOMS: atom_id res chain seq x y z
N MET A 1 8.45 47.85 -3.22
CA MET A 1 8.40 46.88 -4.33
C MET A 1 8.41 45.51 -3.69
N GLU A 2 7.24 44.91 -3.51
CA GLU A 2 7.08 43.55 -3.00
C GLU A 2 7.85 42.61 -3.93
N SER A 3 8.91 41.98 -3.44
CA SER A 3 9.59 40.91 -4.15
C SER A 3 8.59 39.76 -4.28
N THR A 4 7.96 39.60 -5.43
CA THR A 4 7.13 38.43 -5.72
C THR A 4 8.01 37.19 -5.56
N SER A 5 7.76 36.39 -4.52
CA SER A 5 8.47 35.13 -4.28
C SER A 5 8.38 34.25 -5.53
N THR A 6 9.49 34.06 -6.23
CA THR A 6 9.53 33.25 -7.46
C THR A 6 9.27 31.78 -7.16
N THR A 7 9.45 31.34 -5.91
CA THR A 7 9.26 29.96 -5.45
C THR A 7 7.93 29.77 -4.71
N VAL A 8 7.51 28.50 -4.59
CA VAL A 8 6.33 28.05 -3.84
C VAL A 8 6.74 26.99 -2.82
N PRO A 9 6.02 26.85 -1.68
CA PRO A 9 6.23 25.74 -0.76
C PRO A 9 6.17 24.40 -1.50
N SER A 10 7.24 23.62 -1.36
CA SER A 10 7.47 22.40 -2.11
C SER A 10 7.73 21.24 -1.16
N ILE A 11 7.39 20.03 -1.60
CA ILE A 11 7.49 18.81 -0.82
C ILE A 11 8.12 17.69 -1.64
N VAL A 12 8.75 16.75 -0.95
CA VAL A 12 9.11 15.43 -1.46
C VAL A 12 8.07 14.44 -0.95
N VAL A 13 7.45 13.68 -1.85
CA VAL A 13 6.44 12.66 -1.51
C VAL A 13 7.02 11.28 -1.78
N TYR A 14 6.89 10.38 -0.80
CA TYR A 14 7.24 8.97 -0.92
C TYR A 14 5.97 8.16 -1.19
N VAL A 15 6.08 7.26 -2.17
CA VAL A 15 5.04 6.29 -2.53
C VAL A 15 5.72 4.97 -2.85
N THR A 16 5.31 3.88 -2.23
CA THR A 16 5.75 2.52 -2.61
C THR A 16 4.79 1.91 -3.61
N VAL A 17 5.32 1.09 -4.51
CA VAL A 17 4.54 0.38 -5.54
C VAL A 17 4.97 -1.09 -5.64
N PRO A 18 4.07 -2.03 -5.99
CA PRO A 18 4.37 -3.46 -5.94
C PRO A 18 5.39 -3.94 -6.97
N ASN A 19 5.57 -3.21 -8.07
CA ASN A 19 6.45 -3.63 -9.16
C ASN A 19 6.82 -2.46 -10.10
N ARG A 20 7.79 -2.75 -10.98
CA ARG A 20 8.35 -1.81 -11.96
C ARG A 20 7.34 -1.26 -12.97
N GLU A 21 6.38 -2.07 -13.38
CA GLU A 21 5.37 -1.64 -14.35
C GLU A 21 4.42 -0.62 -13.72
N ALA A 22 3.95 -0.91 -12.51
CA ALA A 22 3.14 0.00 -11.70
C ALA A 22 3.88 1.32 -11.45
N GLY A 23 5.14 1.28 -11.03
CA GLY A 23 5.96 2.47 -10.79
C GLY A 23 6.12 3.36 -12.02
N LYS A 24 6.40 2.77 -13.18
CA LYS A 24 6.51 3.51 -14.45
C LYS A 24 5.18 4.13 -14.88
N LYS A 25 4.10 3.35 -14.82
CA LYS A 25 2.76 3.81 -15.22
C LYS A 25 2.27 4.96 -14.33
N LEU A 26 2.40 4.79 -13.02
CA LEU A 26 2.01 5.81 -12.04
C LEU A 26 2.84 7.08 -12.21
N SER A 27 4.17 6.96 -12.33
CA SER A 27 5.07 8.09 -12.58
C SER A 27 4.70 8.86 -13.86
N ALA A 28 4.43 8.15 -14.96
CA ALA A 28 4.02 8.77 -16.22
C ALA A 28 2.71 9.56 -16.05
N SER A 29 1.69 8.96 -15.43
CA SER A 29 0.41 9.63 -15.20
C SER A 29 0.53 10.89 -14.34
N ILE A 30 1.31 10.84 -13.25
CA ILE A 30 1.55 11.97 -12.34
C ILE A 30 2.17 13.16 -13.09
N ILE A 31 3.16 12.89 -13.95
CA ILE A 31 3.82 13.93 -14.74
C ILE A 31 2.89 14.47 -15.84
N SER A 32 2.17 13.58 -16.54
CA SER A 32 1.22 13.98 -17.59
C SER A 32 0.10 14.88 -17.05
N GLU A 33 -0.37 14.63 -15.84
CA GLU A 33 -1.39 15.45 -15.17
C GLU A 33 -0.85 16.71 -14.49
N LYS A 34 0.47 16.94 -14.59
CA LYS A 34 1.19 18.06 -13.95
C LYS A 34 1.03 18.10 -12.42
N LEU A 35 0.82 16.94 -11.80
CA LEU A 35 0.70 16.78 -10.35
C LEU A 35 2.04 16.81 -9.62
N ALA A 36 3.14 16.61 -10.35
CA ALA A 36 4.50 16.76 -9.86
C ALA A 36 5.44 17.23 -10.98
N ALA A 37 6.57 17.82 -10.62
CA ALA A 37 7.59 18.23 -11.59
C ALA A 37 8.51 17.07 -11.99
N CYS A 38 8.78 16.15 -11.05
CA CYS A 38 9.73 15.07 -11.23
C CYS A 38 9.38 13.88 -10.34
N VAL A 39 9.66 12.67 -10.83
CA VAL A 39 9.61 11.42 -10.06
C VAL A 39 10.92 10.66 -10.27
N ASN A 40 11.59 10.26 -9.18
CA ASN A 40 12.65 9.27 -9.24
C ASN A 40 12.08 7.91 -8.84
N ILE A 41 12.49 6.85 -9.53
CA ILE A 41 12.08 5.47 -9.23
C ILE A 41 13.30 4.73 -8.68
N VAL A 42 13.19 4.21 -7.46
CA VAL A 42 14.22 3.42 -6.78
C VAL A 42 13.78 1.95 -6.78
N PRO A 43 14.37 1.08 -7.62
CA PRO A 43 14.00 -0.32 -7.68
C PRO A 43 14.66 -1.13 -6.56
N GLY A 44 14.15 -2.34 -6.31
CA GLY A 44 14.78 -3.30 -5.40
C GLY A 44 14.64 -2.95 -3.92
N ILE A 45 13.53 -2.32 -3.55
CA ILE A 45 13.19 -2.05 -2.16
C ILE A 45 12.52 -3.30 -1.56
N GLU A 46 12.86 -3.59 -0.31
CA GLU A 46 12.18 -4.60 0.49
C GLU A 46 11.42 -3.89 1.61
N SER A 47 10.10 -4.03 1.61
CA SER A 47 9.21 -3.46 2.60
C SER A 47 8.86 -4.53 3.63
N VAL A 48 9.10 -4.22 4.92
CA VAL A 48 8.85 -5.13 6.04
C VAL A 48 7.82 -4.52 6.98
N TYR A 49 6.71 -5.22 7.20
CA TYR A 49 5.58 -4.69 7.98
C TYR A 49 4.82 -5.82 8.69
N TRP A 50 3.99 -5.46 9.67
CA TRP A 50 3.09 -6.41 10.33
C TRP A 50 1.76 -6.48 9.60
N TRP A 51 1.26 -7.69 9.34
CA TRP A 51 -0.05 -7.89 8.71
C TRP A 51 -0.87 -8.97 9.42
N GLU A 52 -2.16 -8.66 9.64
CA GLU A 52 -3.15 -9.59 10.19
C GLU A 52 -3.80 -10.39 9.05
N GLY A 53 -3.18 -11.52 8.69
CA GLY A 53 -3.77 -12.44 7.72
C GLY A 53 -2.74 -13.35 7.06
N LYS A 54 -2.98 -14.66 7.11
CA LYS A 54 -2.24 -15.64 6.31
C LYS A 54 -2.87 -15.73 4.92
N GLU A 55 -2.54 -14.80 4.04
CA GLU A 55 -2.56 -15.05 2.61
C GLU A 55 -1.23 -14.58 2.05
N GLY A 56 -0.27 -15.51 2.00
CA GLY A 56 0.93 -15.32 1.20
C GLY A 56 0.48 -15.03 -0.22
N ARG A 57 1.02 -13.96 -0.81
CA ARG A 57 0.92 -13.70 -2.24
C ARG A 57 1.13 -15.02 -2.99
N MET A 58 0.15 -15.39 -3.81
CA MET A 58 0.32 -16.42 -4.83
C MET A 58 1.35 -15.91 -5.83
N SER A 59 2.64 -16.03 -5.51
CA SER A 59 3.66 -16.15 -6.53
C SER A 59 3.43 -17.50 -7.22
N HIS A 60 3.35 -17.48 -8.54
CA HIS A 60 3.18 -18.64 -9.41
C HIS A 60 3.98 -19.86 -8.91
N ILE A 61 3.30 -20.85 -8.31
CA ILE A 61 3.85 -22.20 -8.15
C ILE A 61 3.28 -23.06 -9.27
N SER A 62 4.18 -23.40 -10.19
CA SER A 62 4.03 -24.46 -11.17
C SER A 62 3.38 -25.69 -10.56
N ARG A 63 2.32 -26.17 -11.22
CA ARG A 63 1.65 -27.45 -10.94
C ARG A 63 2.70 -28.55 -10.87
N ASN A 64 2.89 -29.18 -9.71
CA ASN A 64 3.08 -30.62 -9.58
C ASN A 64 2.97 -31.08 -8.13
N GLY A 65 1.82 -31.68 -7.81
CA GLY A 65 1.79 -32.97 -7.13
C GLY A 65 2.05 -33.06 -5.63
N VAL A 66 1.31 -32.34 -4.77
CA VAL A 66 1.02 -32.82 -3.41
C VAL A 66 -0.42 -32.45 -3.04
N ARG A 67 -1.27 -33.46 -2.80
CA ARG A 67 -2.65 -33.25 -2.35
C ARG A 67 -2.63 -32.59 -0.97
N ARG A 68 -2.99 -31.31 -0.90
CA ARG A 68 -3.27 -30.62 0.36
C ARG A 68 -4.73 -30.84 0.71
N TRP A 69 -4.98 -31.31 1.94
CA TRP A 69 -6.31 -31.52 2.51
C TRP A 69 -7.20 -30.29 2.26
N MET A 70 -8.44 -30.54 1.79
CA MET A 70 -9.51 -29.55 1.70
C MET A 70 -9.80 -29.01 3.11
N VAL A 71 -9.20 -27.88 3.44
CA VAL A 71 -9.84 -26.91 4.33
C VAL A 71 -10.84 -26.17 3.43
N PRO A 72 -12.11 -26.00 3.83
CA PRO A 72 -13.05 -25.20 3.04
C PRO A 72 -12.43 -23.83 2.79
N SER A 73 -12.24 -23.50 1.52
CA SER A 73 -11.85 -22.18 1.07
C SER A 73 -12.96 -21.19 1.46
N VAL A 74 -12.80 -20.52 2.59
CA VAL A 74 -13.60 -19.34 2.92
C VAL A 74 -12.91 -18.18 2.22
N GLY A 75 -13.36 -17.85 1.01
CA GLY A 75 -12.88 -16.69 0.28
C GLY A 75 -13.16 -15.43 1.09
N ALA A 76 -12.10 -14.77 1.58
CA ALA A 76 -12.19 -13.52 2.31
C ALA A 76 -12.29 -12.33 1.34
N GLY A 77 -13.33 -12.34 0.50
CA GLY A 77 -13.71 -11.22 -0.38
C GLY A 77 -15.06 -10.60 -0.02
N GLY A 78 -15.61 -10.90 1.16
CA GLY A 78 -16.94 -10.45 1.57
C GLY A 78 -16.92 -9.52 2.80
N PRO A 79 -17.89 -8.58 2.91
CA PRO A 79 -17.94 -7.54 3.95
C PRO A 79 -18.49 -8.11 5.28
N TRP A 80 -17.90 -9.18 5.79
CA TRP A 80 -18.38 -9.82 7.01
C TRP A 80 -17.83 -9.07 8.22
N SER A 81 -18.71 -8.39 8.96
CA SER A 81 -18.35 -7.72 10.20
C SER A 81 -17.72 -8.69 11.21
N ARG A 82 -16.87 -8.20 12.13
CA ARG A 82 -16.29 -9.00 13.23
C ARG A 82 -17.34 -9.83 13.99
N ALA A 83 -18.59 -9.34 14.07
CA ALA A 83 -19.70 -10.03 14.70
C ALA A 83 -20.15 -11.30 13.94
N THR A 84 -20.10 -11.30 12.61
CA THR A 84 -20.49 -12.46 11.80
C THR A 84 -19.44 -13.57 11.84
N PHE A 85 -18.17 -13.19 11.91
CA PHE A 85 -17.09 -14.14 12.15
C PHE A 85 -17.20 -14.78 13.54
N LEU A 86 -17.57 -14.00 14.56
CA LEU A 86 -17.70 -14.49 15.94
C LEU A 86 -18.89 -15.45 16.10
N THR A 87 -20.00 -15.21 15.40
CA THR A 87 -21.20 -16.06 15.45
C THR A 87 -21.00 -17.40 14.75
N MET A 88 -20.37 -17.45 13.57
CA MET A 88 -19.98 -18.70 12.91
C MET A 88 -19.01 -19.53 13.76
N LYS A 89 -18.08 -18.84 14.45
CA LYS A 89 -17.06 -19.43 15.33
C LYS A 89 -17.68 -20.07 16.58
N LEU A 90 -18.69 -19.42 17.17
CA LEU A 90 -19.48 -19.99 18.27
C LEU A 90 -20.33 -21.19 17.82
N LEU A 91 -20.97 -21.11 16.65
CA LEU A 91 -21.71 -22.23 16.06
C LEU A 91 -20.83 -23.45 15.81
N TYR A 92 -19.65 -23.26 15.21
CA TYR A 92 -18.71 -24.36 14.93
C TYR A 92 -18.16 -25.00 16.21
N MET A 93 -17.86 -24.19 17.24
CA MET A 93 -17.45 -24.71 18.56
C MET A 93 -18.56 -25.49 19.28
N GLY A 94 -19.84 -25.20 19.00
CA GLY A 94 -21.00 -25.95 19.48
C GLY A 94 -21.11 -27.36 18.86
N CYS A 95 -20.64 -27.54 17.62
CA CYS A 95 -20.63 -28.83 16.93
C CYS A 95 -19.47 -29.75 17.35
N LEU A 96 -18.41 -29.20 17.94
CA LEU A 96 -17.29 -29.99 18.44
C LEU A 96 -17.68 -30.64 19.78
N THR A 97 -17.88 -31.96 19.81
CA THR A 97 -18.23 -32.68 21.06
C THR A 97 -17.01 -33.06 21.88
N ASN A 98 -15.82 -33.13 21.26
CA ASN A 98 -14.58 -33.52 21.91
C ASN A 98 -13.80 -32.31 22.48
N PRO A 99 -13.45 -32.30 23.78
CA PRO A 99 -12.72 -31.19 24.42
C PRO A 99 -11.33 -30.91 23.81
N LEU A 100 -10.62 -31.94 23.33
CA LEU A 100 -9.35 -31.76 22.62
C LEU A 100 -9.55 -31.05 21.28
N GLN A 101 -10.65 -31.34 20.58
CA GLN A 101 -10.96 -30.72 19.30
C GLN A 101 -11.34 -29.24 19.47
N LYS A 102 -12.05 -28.88 20.55
CA LYS A 102 -12.30 -27.48 20.94
C LYS A 102 -11.01 -26.74 21.26
N TYR A 103 -10.09 -27.37 22.01
CA TYR A 103 -8.80 -26.78 22.34
C TYR A 103 -7.94 -26.54 21.09
N ILE A 104 -7.83 -27.53 20.20
CA ILE A 104 -7.12 -27.40 18.92
C ILE A 104 -7.74 -26.28 18.08
N TYR A 105 -9.07 -26.18 18.02
CA TYR A 105 -9.75 -25.10 17.31
C TYR A 105 -9.42 -23.74 17.94
N LEU A 106 -9.51 -23.58 19.27
CA LEU A 106 -9.16 -22.34 19.96
C LEU A 106 -7.69 -21.93 19.74
N VAL A 107 -6.75 -22.87 19.80
CA VAL A 107 -5.32 -22.60 19.55
C VAL A 107 -5.08 -22.24 18.09
N ALA A 108 -5.68 -22.96 17.13
CA ALA A 108 -5.57 -22.65 15.71
C ALA A 108 -6.10 -21.24 15.40
N LEU A 109 -7.18 -20.88 16.05
CA LEU A 109 -7.90 -19.63 15.89
C LEU A 109 -7.23 -18.46 16.60
N HIS A 110 -6.55 -18.72 17.72
CA HIS A 110 -5.65 -17.77 18.35
C HIS A 110 -4.45 -17.51 17.42
N ASN A 111 -3.84 -18.55 16.88
CA ASN A 111 -2.71 -18.45 15.95
C ASN A 111 -3.08 -17.77 14.61
N LEU A 112 -4.34 -17.84 14.18
CA LEU A 112 -4.83 -17.14 12.99
C LEU A 112 -5.02 -15.62 13.20
N LEU A 113 -5.04 -15.17 14.46
CA LEU A 113 -5.20 -13.75 14.81
C LEU A 113 -3.90 -13.08 15.23
N ILE A 114 -2.77 -13.79 15.19
CA ILE A 114 -1.46 -13.21 15.51
C ILE A 114 -0.92 -12.52 14.26
N PRO A 115 -0.68 -11.20 14.30
CA PRO A 115 -0.03 -10.48 13.21
C PRO A 115 1.28 -11.18 12.85
N GLN A 116 1.56 -11.33 11.56
CA GLN A 116 2.82 -11.90 11.08
C GLN A 116 3.65 -10.81 10.41
N VAL A 117 4.98 -10.91 10.54
CA VAL A 117 5.88 -10.08 9.75
C VAL A 117 5.77 -10.52 8.29
N GLN A 118 5.44 -9.57 7.43
CA GLN A 118 5.44 -9.72 5.98
C GLN A 118 6.63 -8.98 5.40
N THR A 119 7.09 -9.47 4.26
CA THR A 119 8.22 -8.91 3.52
C THR A 119 7.89 -8.94 2.04
N ASP A 120 7.84 -7.76 1.44
CA ASP A 120 7.45 -7.60 0.05
C ASP A 120 8.49 -6.82 -0.77
N ALA A 121 8.80 -7.33 -1.97
CA ALA A 121 9.58 -6.60 -2.96
C ALA A 121 8.72 -5.50 -3.60
N GLU A 122 9.24 -4.27 -3.59
CA GLU A 122 8.58 -3.06 -4.05
C GLU A 122 9.57 -2.11 -4.75
N GLU A 123 9.03 -1.01 -5.29
CA GLU A 123 9.83 0.15 -5.69
C GLU A 123 9.38 1.40 -4.93
N LEU A 124 10.33 2.29 -4.64
CA LEU A 124 10.04 3.59 -4.01
C LEU A 124 10.02 4.69 -5.07
N LEU A 125 8.94 5.47 -5.10
CA LEU A 125 8.81 6.70 -5.86
C LEU A 125 9.16 7.89 -4.99
N ILE A 126 10.10 8.72 -5.44
CA ILE A 126 10.48 9.98 -4.80
C ILE A 126 10.02 11.13 -5.69
N ILE A 127 8.86 11.67 -5.34
CA ILE A 127 8.10 12.63 -6.15
C ILE A 127 8.36 14.06 -5.63
N LYS A 128 8.67 15.02 -6.51
CA LYS A 128 8.90 16.42 -6.13
C LYS A 128 7.76 17.26 -6.66
N THR A 129 6.99 17.88 -5.76
CA THR A 129 5.81 18.66 -6.12
C THR A 129 5.60 19.84 -5.17
N ARG A 130 4.55 20.63 -5.44
CA ARG A 130 4.07 21.70 -4.57
C ARG A 130 3.31 21.10 -3.39
N GLU A 131 3.42 21.74 -2.23
CA GLU A 131 2.61 21.39 -1.06
C GLU A 131 1.10 21.49 -1.36
N SER A 132 0.71 22.47 -2.17
CA SER A 132 -0.68 22.71 -2.57
C SER A 132 -1.32 21.55 -3.37
N LEU A 133 -0.50 20.69 -3.98
CA LEU A 133 -0.94 19.57 -4.82
C LEU A 133 -0.98 18.24 -4.06
N LEU A 134 -0.58 18.21 -2.77
CA LEU A 134 -0.52 16.96 -2.00
C LEU A 134 -1.84 16.19 -2.05
N ASN A 135 -2.97 16.84 -1.78
CA ASN A 135 -4.27 16.17 -1.80
C ASN A 135 -4.62 15.60 -3.19
N ALA A 136 -4.40 16.38 -4.26
CA ALA A 136 -4.66 15.94 -5.62
C ALA A 136 -3.76 14.77 -6.02
N LEU A 137 -2.48 14.80 -5.62
CA LEU A 137 -1.54 13.72 -5.82
C LEU A 137 -1.96 12.45 -5.04
N THR A 138 -2.37 12.59 -3.78
CA THR A 138 -2.82 11.46 -2.95
C THR A 138 -4.06 10.79 -3.55
N GLU A 139 -5.06 11.56 -3.98
CA GLU A 139 -6.25 11.00 -4.63
C GLU A 139 -5.92 10.35 -5.98
N HIS A 140 -5.01 10.95 -6.75
CA HIS A 140 -4.52 10.35 -7.98
C HIS A 140 -3.80 9.01 -7.74
N VAL A 141 -2.95 8.94 -6.72
CA VAL A 141 -2.30 7.68 -6.33
C VAL A 141 -3.34 6.65 -5.95
N LYS A 142 -4.27 6.95 -5.04
CA LYS A 142 -5.34 6.01 -4.64
C LYS A 142 -6.15 5.49 -5.83
N ALA A 143 -6.51 6.36 -6.77
CA ALA A 143 -7.29 5.96 -7.94
C ALA A 143 -6.53 5.04 -8.92
N ASN A 144 -5.19 5.02 -8.86
CA ASN A 144 -4.33 4.33 -9.81
C ASN A 144 -3.36 3.34 -9.15
N HIS A 145 -3.60 2.95 -7.89
CA HIS A 145 -2.77 2.04 -7.12
C HIS A 145 -3.44 0.68 -6.90
N GLU A 146 -2.65 -0.39 -6.81
CA GLU A 146 -3.16 -1.76 -6.61
C GLU A 146 -3.61 -2.00 -5.17
N TYR A 147 -2.93 -1.41 -4.19
CA TYR A 147 -3.28 -1.50 -2.78
C TYR A 147 -4.46 -0.59 -2.41
N ASP A 148 -5.32 -1.06 -1.51
CA ASP A 148 -6.44 -0.30 -0.96
C ASP A 148 -5.98 0.93 -0.15
N VAL A 149 -4.85 0.80 0.55
CA VAL A 149 -4.24 1.85 1.38
C VAL A 149 -2.78 2.02 0.96
N PRO A 150 -2.50 2.76 -0.12
CA PRO A 150 -1.13 3.00 -0.57
C PRO A 150 -0.37 3.91 0.41
N GLU A 151 0.94 3.67 0.56
CA GLU A 151 1.83 4.60 1.26
C GLU A 151 1.92 5.91 0.47
N VAL A 152 1.53 7.02 1.10
CA VAL A 152 1.73 8.38 0.56
C VAL A 152 2.07 9.32 1.70
N ILE A 153 3.34 9.65 1.85
CA ILE A 153 3.82 10.55 2.92
C ILE A 153 4.66 11.69 2.33
N ALA A 154 4.58 12.87 2.95
CA ALA A 154 5.24 14.08 2.45
C ALA A 154 6.28 14.62 3.43
N LEU A 155 7.38 15.11 2.90
CA LEU A 155 8.48 15.77 3.62
C LEU A 155 8.67 17.19 3.06
N PRO A 156 8.77 18.23 3.92
CA PRO A 156 8.93 19.60 3.45
C PRO A 156 10.31 19.85 2.85
N ILE A 157 10.37 20.65 1.77
CA ILE A 157 11.62 21.15 1.19
C ILE A 157 11.89 22.55 1.77
N SER A 158 12.89 22.65 2.66
CA SER A 158 13.27 23.91 3.33
C SER A 158 14.19 24.82 2.51
N GLY A 159 14.71 24.34 1.37
CA GLY A 159 15.64 25.10 0.52
C GLY A 159 16.22 24.25 -0.60
N GLY A 160 17.12 24.83 -1.39
CA GLY A 160 17.79 24.16 -2.50
C GLY A 160 18.22 25.12 -3.60
N ASN A 161 18.56 24.57 -4.77
CA ASN A 161 18.88 25.38 -5.94
C ASN A 161 17.65 26.16 -6.41
N LEU A 162 17.70 27.49 -6.33
CA LEU A 162 16.58 28.38 -6.67
C LEU A 162 16.04 28.14 -8.08
N LYS A 163 16.91 27.98 -9.08
CA LYS A 163 16.49 27.72 -10.46
C LYS A 163 15.72 26.40 -10.59
N TYR A 164 16.07 25.40 -9.77
CA TYR A 164 15.35 24.12 -9.75
C TYR A 164 13.96 24.27 -9.10
N LEU A 165 13.86 25.03 -8.02
CA LEU A 165 12.58 25.29 -7.34
C LEU A 165 11.64 26.15 -8.21
N GLU A 166 12.19 27.08 -8.98
CA GLU A 166 11.45 27.83 -10.01
C GLU A 166 10.96 26.92 -11.13
N TRP A 167 11.82 26.02 -11.64
CA TRP A 167 11.41 25.02 -12.62
C TRP A 167 10.33 24.07 -12.08
N LEU A 168 10.44 23.65 -10.82
CA LEU A 168 9.45 22.81 -10.15
C LEU A 168 8.08 23.51 -10.12
N LYS A 169 8.07 24.79 -9.73
CA LYS A 169 6.87 25.63 -9.80
C LYS A 169 6.34 25.66 -11.23
N ASN A 170 7.14 26.02 -12.22
CA ASN A 170 6.66 26.19 -13.60
C ASN A 170 6.21 24.88 -14.28
N SER A 171 6.71 23.73 -13.82
CA SER A 171 6.37 22.41 -14.38
C SER A 171 5.11 21.78 -13.76
N THR A 172 4.58 22.36 -12.68
CA THR A 172 3.41 21.86 -11.96
C THR A 172 2.21 22.77 -12.21
N ARG A 173 1.00 22.18 -12.22
CA ARG A 173 -0.23 22.97 -12.40
C ARG A 173 -0.55 23.81 -11.17
N GLU A 174 -1.39 24.82 -11.38
CA GLU A 174 -2.03 25.55 -10.29
C GLU A 174 -3.15 24.70 -9.67
N LYS A 175 -3.47 24.98 -8.40
CA LYS A 175 -4.39 24.17 -7.59
C LYS A 175 -5.80 24.15 -8.17
#